data_AF-G7YT38-F1
#
_entry.id   AF-G7YT38-F1
#
_cell.length_a   1.000
_cell.length_b   1.000
_cell.length_c   1.000
_cell.angle_alpha   90.00
_cell.angle_beta   90.00
_cell.angle_gamma   90.00
#
_symmetry.space_group_name_H-M   'P 1'
#
loop_
_entity.id
_entity.type
_entity.pdbx_description
1 polymer ?
#
loop_
_entity_poly.entity_id
_entity_poly.type
_entity_poly.pdbx_seq_one_letter_code
_entity_poly.pdbx_strand_id
1 'polypeptide(L)'
;RGHVTVLISFLQNLQLRLNAMQRAEETYKQLKNDFMSQECNAAIRLLRFQSKLEKQELKAPVFEFANSLNDDPYSAHLILPVVAPTSVEETSWVGQPLNTTLARLLAIPHGERHADQLRREFRVSEKRFAHLRLIGLALQGDCWSEIEKMSKAKRLPINLETLIKVCVDCNHFEEAQSLVPRLPVERRVRFWLMCGQIEQAIQAAVREKSDSDLRLIQEHVGKGNDAMYSRIAALRQQIRV
;
A
#
# COMPACT_ATOMS: atom_id res chain seq x y z
N ARG A 1 -37.95 -0.23 -9.96
CA ARG A 1 -38.31 1.13 -9.50
C ARG A 1 -37.29 1.70 -8.50
N GLY A 2 -36.83 0.96 -7.48
CA GLY A 2 -35.81 1.42 -6.54
C GLY A 2 -34.45 1.81 -7.16
N HIS A 3 -33.92 1.01 -8.09
CA HIS A 3 -32.66 1.33 -8.78
C HIS A 3 -32.69 2.67 -9.54
N VAL A 4 -33.82 3.03 -10.14
CA VAL A 4 -33.95 4.30 -10.89
C VAL A 4 -33.95 5.48 -9.93
N THR A 5 -34.62 5.37 -8.77
CA THR A 5 -34.61 6.43 -7.75
C THR A 5 -33.25 6.61 -7.10
N VAL A 6 -32.52 5.52 -6.83
CA VAL A 6 -31.14 5.57 -6.28
C VAL A 6 -30.18 6.17 -7.31
N LEU A 7 -30.31 5.80 -8.59
CA LEU A 7 -29.48 6.36 -9.65
C LEU A 7 -29.75 7.86 -9.84
N ILE A 8 -31.03 8.28 -9.80
CA ILE A 8 -31.42 9.69 -9.92
C ILE A 8 -30.92 10.50 -8.73
N SER A 9 -31.10 10.03 -7.50
CA SER A 9 -30.62 10.75 -6.30
C SER A 9 -29.10 10.84 -6.25
N PHE A 10 -28.41 9.78 -6.69
CA PHE A 10 -26.97 9.76 -6.81
C PHE A 10 -26.45 10.72 -7.89
N LEU A 11 -27.06 10.72 -9.08
CA LEU A 11 -26.75 11.67 -10.16
C LEU A 11 -27.00 13.11 -9.74
N GLN A 12 -28.08 13.35 -8.99
CA GLN A 12 -28.41 14.67 -8.44
C GLN A 12 -27.35 15.11 -7.42
N ASN A 13 -26.85 14.20 -6.59
CA ASN A 13 -25.77 14.47 -5.64
C ASN A 13 -24.44 14.79 -6.36
N LEU A 14 -24.09 14.03 -7.40
CA LEU A 14 -22.89 14.30 -8.21
C LEU A 14 -22.97 15.66 -8.92
N GLN A 15 -24.10 15.98 -9.54
CA GLN A 15 -24.27 17.26 -10.24
C GLN A 15 -24.15 18.44 -9.28
N LEU A 16 -24.71 18.33 -8.08
CA LEU A 16 -24.56 19.34 -7.03
C LEU A 16 -23.09 19.52 -6.61
N ARG A 17 -22.35 18.43 -6.40
CA ARG A 17 -20.91 18.49 -6.09
C ARG A 17 -20.11 19.13 -7.21
N LEU A 18 -20.37 18.76 -8.47
CA LEU A 18 -19.69 19.34 -9.63
C LEU A 18 -19.96 20.84 -9.74
N ASN A 19 -21.21 21.27 -9.60
CA ASN A 19 -21.58 22.68 -9.65
C ASN A 19 -20.93 23.47 -8.48
N ALA A 20 -20.89 22.89 -7.27
CA ALA A 20 -20.24 23.51 -6.12
C ALA A 20 -18.73 23.68 -6.35
N MET A 21 -18.05 22.66 -6.88
CA MET A 21 -16.62 22.73 -7.20
C MET A 21 -16.32 23.73 -8.32
N GLN A 22 -17.20 23.86 -9.32
CA GLN A 22 -17.06 24.87 -10.37
C GLN A 22 -17.16 26.30 -9.83
N ARG A 23 -18.15 26.57 -8.98
CA ARG A 23 -18.27 27.88 -8.31
C ARG A 23 -17.06 28.18 -7.43
N ALA A 24 -16.57 27.18 -6.70
CA ALA A 24 -15.36 27.32 -5.90
C ALA A 24 -14.14 27.63 -6.78
N GLU A 25 -13.97 26.93 -7.90
CA GLU A 25 -12.90 27.19 -8.88
C GLU A 25 -12.93 28.64 -9.38
N GLU A 26 -14.10 29.14 -9.80
CA GLU A 26 -14.30 30.51 -10.27
C GLU A 26 -13.96 31.53 -9.18
N THR A 27 -14.41 31.28 -7.95
CA THR A 27 -14.12 32.13 -6.79
C THR A 27 -12.62 32.19 -6.53
N TYR A 28 -11.92 31.04 -6.54
CA TYR A 28 -10.47 31.01 -6.34
C TYR A 28 -9.70 31.69 -7.48
N LYS A 29 -10.19 31.64 -8.73
CA LYS A 29 -9.61 32.43 -9.84
C LYS A 29 -9.76 33.92 -9.60
N GLN A 30 -10.93 34.39 -9.17
CA GLN A 30 -11.17 35.80 -8.86
C GLN A 30 -10.26 36.28 -7.72
N LEU A 31 -10.03 35.43 -6.73
CA LEU A 31 -9.11 35.68 -5.61
C LEU A 31 -7.62 35.53 -6.00
N LYS A 32 -7.30 35.22 -7.27
CA LYS A 32 -5.94 34.94 -7.76
C LYS A 32 -5.22 33.84 -6.97
N ASN A 33 -5.98 32.87 -6.44
CA ASN A 33 -5.46 31.69 -5.77
C ASN A 33 -5.36 30.53 -6.78
N ASP A 34 -4.27 30.51 -7.54
CA ASP A 34 -4.03 29.54 -8.61
C ASP A 34 -3.99 28.10 -8.08
N PHE A 35 -3.40 27.89 -6.90
CA PHE A 35 -3.32 26.56 -6.29
C PHE A 35 -4.71 25.98 -6.02
N MET A 36 -5.56 26.69 -5.28
CA MET A 36 -6.89 26.20 -4.95
C MET A 36 -7.79 26.07 -6.19
N SER A 37 -7.64 26.96 -7.16
CA SER A 37 -8.34 26.84 -8.44
C SER A 37 -7.95 25.56 -9.18
N GLN A 38 -6.65 25.24 -9.25
CA GLN A 38 -6.16 24.01 -9.87
C GLN A 38 -6.63 22.76 -9.12
N GLU A 39 -6.66 22.78 -7.79
CA GLU A 39 -7.18 21.68 -6.97
C GLU A 39 -8.68 21.44 -7.21
N CYS A 40 -9.49 22.50 -7.28
CA CYS A 40 -10.91 22.39 -7.66
C CYS A 40 -11.07 21.78 -9.06
N ASN A 41 -10.27 22.24 -10.03
CA ASN A 41 -10.32 21.71 -11.39
C ASN A 41 -9.90 20.23 -11.44
N ALA A 42 -8.88 19.84 -10.69
CA ALA A 42 -8.44 18.45 -10.56
C ALA A 42 -9.54 17.57 -9.93
N ALA A 43 -10.20 18.05 -8.88
CA ALA A 43 -11.34 17.36 -8.26
C ALA A 43 -12.50 17.16 -9.25
N ILE A 44 -12.85 18.19 -10.04
CA ILE A 44 -13.89 18.10 -11.08
C ILE A 44 -13.53 17.02 -12.12
N ARG A 45 -12.28 17.01 -12.60
CA ARG A 45 -11.82 16.00 -13.58
C ARG A 45 -11.90 14.59 -13.01
N LEU A 46 -11.48 14.40 -11.75
CA LEU A 46 -11.55 13.10 -11.08
C LEU A 46 -12.99 12.61 -10.91
N LEU A 47 -13.90 13.49 -10.42
CA LEU A 47 -15.32 13.16 -10.26
C LEU A 47 -15.97 12.77 -11.58
N ARG A 48 -15.66 13.48 -12.67
CA ARG A 48 -16.15 13.15 -14.02
C ARG A 48 -15.61 11.81 -14.51
N PHE A 49 -14.34 11.51 -14.23
CA PHE A 49 -13.74 10.22 -14.57
C PHE A 49 -14.41 9.08 -13.81
N GLN A 50 -14.55 9.20 -12.49
CA GLN A 50 -15.21 8.21 -11.64
C GLN A 50 -16.66 7.97 -12.08
N SER A 51 -17.41 9.03 -12.40
CA SER A 51 -18.77 8.90 -12.92
C SER A 51 -18.83 8.10 -14.23
N LYS A 52 -17.81 8.16 -15.09
CA LYS A 52 -17.73 7.32 -16.29
C LYS A 52 -17.52 5.84 -15.92
N LEU A 53 -16.67 5.55 -14.93
CA LEU A 53 -16.45 4.18 -14.45
C LEU A 53 -17.73 3.56 -13.89
N GLU A 54 -18.50 4.33 -13.11
CA GLU A 54 -19.78 3.88 -12.55
C GLU A 54 -20.82 3.64 -13.65
N LYS A 55 -20.89 4.52 -14.66
CA LYS A 55 -21.79 4.32 -15.82
C LYS A 55 -21.42 3.09 -16.66
N GLN A 56 -20.16 2.70 -16.64
CA GLN A 56 -19.68 1.46 -17.26
C GLN A 56 -19.87 0.23 -16.36
N GLU A 57 -20.42 0.42 -15.16
CA GLU A 57 -20.61 -0.62 -14.13
C GLU A 57 -19.31 -1.39 -13.83
N LEU A 58 -18.18 -0.69 -13.91
CA LEU A 58 -16.87 -1.29 -13.66
C LEU A 58 -16.79 -1.68 -12.19
N LYS A 59 -16.61 -2.97 -11.91
CA LYS A 59 -16.44 -3.49 -10.56
C LYS A 59 -14.97 -3.47 -10.17
N ALA A 60 -14.69 -3.15 -8.92
CA ALA A 60 -13.35 -3.27 -8.35
C ALA A 60 -13.40 -3.55 -6.84
N PRO A 61 -12.39 -4.26 -6.31
CA PRO A 61 -12.31 -4.54 -4.88
C PRO A 61 -12.28 -3.25 -4.08
N VAL A 62 -12.92 -3.28 -2.91
CA VAL A 62 -12.81 -2.21 -1.92
C VAL A 62 -11.71 -2.57 -0.93
N PHE A 63 -11.03 -1.54 -0.45
CA PHE A 63 -9.99 -1.70 0.55
C PHE A 63 -9.83 -0.40 1.32
N GLU A 64 -9.27 -0.51 2.51
CA GLU A 64 -8.90 0.63 3.32
C GLU A 64 -7.39 0.70 3.45
N PHE A 65 -6.88 1.91 3.39
CA PHE A 65 -5.53 2.19 3.83
C PHE A 65 -5.55 2.17 5.35
N ALA A 66 -4.89 1.20 5.99
CA ALA A 66 -4.67 1.25 7.43
C ALA A 66 -4.03 2.61 7.79
N ASN A 67 -4.68 3.37 8.67
CA ASN A 67 -4.08 4.58 9.21
C ASN A 67 -2.77 4.19 9.91
N SER A 68 -1.69 4.92 9.62
CA SER A 68 -0.34 4.81 10.22
C SER A 68 -0.32 5.02 11.76
N LEU A 69 -1.45 4.91 12.45
CA LEU A 69 -1.61 5.11 13.88
C LEU A 69 -1.48 3.82 14.69
N ASN A 70 -1.36 2.66 14.04
CA ASN A 70 -0.96 1.47 14.78
C ASN A 70 0.53 1.62 15.09
N ASP A 71 0.87 1.62 16.38
CA ASP A 71 2.21 1.64 17.00
C ASP A 71 3.07 0.45 16.57
N ASP A 72 3.16 0.15 15.27
CA ASP A 72 4.09 -0.81 14.73
C ASP A 72 5.40 -0.08 14.42
N PRO A 73 6.43 -0.22 15.28
CA PRO A 73 7.72 0.42 15.10
C PRO A 73 8.41 0.01 13.79
N TYR A 74 7.92 -1.05 13.12
CA TYR A 74 8.45 -1.54 11.85
C TYR A 74 7.78 -0.93 10.61
N SER A 75 6.62 -0.29 10.75
CA SER A 75 5.81 0.20 9.62
C SER A 75 5.93 1.70 9.34
N ALA A 76 6.48 2.50 10.26
CA ALA A 76 6.57 3.97 10.12
C ALA A 76 7.33 4.47 8.87
N HIS A 77 8.17 3.64 8.25
CA HIS A 77 8.96 3.98 7.07
C HIS A 77 8.47 3.33 5.77
N LEU A 78 7.46 2.46 5.84
CA LEU A 78 6.95 1.73 4.69
C LEU A 78 5.69 2.47 4.21
N ILE A 79 5.79 3.09 3.03
CA ILE A 79 4.76 3.96 2.45
C ILE A 79 3.44 3.20 2.19
N LEU A 80 3.47 1.87 2.22
CA LEU A 80 2.29 1.05 2.02
C LEU A 80 1.63 0.67 3.34
N PRO A 81 0.41 1.14 3.60
CA PRO A 81 -0.39 0.59 4.67
C PRO A 81 -0.77 -0.86 4.33
N VAL A 82 -0.98 -1.66 5.38
CA VAL A 82 -1.61 -2.97 5.28
C VAL A 82 -2.93 -2.78 4.55
N VAL A 83 -3.11 -3.53 3.47
CA VAL A 83 -4.34 -3.51 2.66
C VAL A 83 -5.20 -4.67 3.16
N ALA A 84 -6.33 -4.36 3.79
CA ALA A 84 -7.33 -5.38 4.07
C ALA A 84 -8.23 -5.50 2.82
N PRO A 85 -8.06 -6.52 1.96
CA PRO A 85 -8.98 -6.73 0.86
C PRO A 85 -10.36 -7.01 1.44
N THR A 86 -11.37 -6.25 1.05
CA THR A 86 -12.74 -6.73 1.23
C THR A 86 -13.05 -7.67 0.08
N SER A 87 -13.74 -8.78 0.35
CA SER A 87 -14.26 -9.68 -0.70
C SER A 87 -15.41 -9.04 -1.51
N VAL A 88 -15.73 -7.78 -1.22
CA VAL A 88 -16.83 -7.04 -1.83
C VAL A 88 -16.27 -6.24 -3.00
N GLU A 89 -16.69 -6.62 -4.19
CA GLU A 89 -16.52 -5.78 -5.38
C GLU A 89 -17.66 -4.77 -5.46
N GLU A 90 -17.30 -3.49 -5.55
CA GLU A 90 -18.28 -2.41 -5.68
C GLU A 90 -18.12 -1.66 -7.00
N THR A 91 -19.24 -1.15 -7.49
CA THR A 91 -19.29 -0.21 -8.63
C THR A 91 -19.27 1.24 -8.18
N SER A 92 -19.15 1.54 -6.88
CA SER A 92 -19.05 2.90 -6.36
C SER A 92 -17.64 3.44 -6.54
N TRP A 93 -17.47 4.49 -7.34
CA TRP A 93 -16.17 5.13 -7.61
C TRP A 93 -16.15 6.60 -7.21
N VAL A 94 -17.28 7.30 -7.31
CA VAL A 94 -17.36 8.75 -7.11
C VAL A 94 -17.05 9.14 -5.68
N GLY A 95 -16.14 10.10 -5.53
CA GLY A 95 -15.73 10.63 -4.23
C GLY A 95 -14.54 9.90 -3.61
N GLN A 96 -14.05 8.83 -4.24
CA GLN A 96 -12.81 8.18 -3.82
C GLN A 96 -11.59 9.09 -4.11
N PRO A 97 -10.55 9.08 -3.27
CA PRO A 97 -9.29 9.75 -3.59
C PRO A 97 -8.64 9.22 -4.87
N LEU A 98 -7.80 10.03 -5.52
CA LEU A 98 -7.08 9.63 -6.74
C LEU A 98 -6.26 8.35 -6.53
N ASN A 99 -5.52 8.25 -5.43
CA ASN A 99 -4.69 7.09 -5.11
C ASN A 99 -5.53 5.82 -4.95
N THR A 100 -6.67 5.91 -4.24
CA THR A 100 -7.61 4.80 -4.09
C THR A 100 -8.20 4.40 -5.44
N THR A 101 -8.60 5.37 -6.25
CA THR A 101 -9.14 5.13 -7.61
C THR A 101 -8.11 4.39 -8.48
N LEU A 102 -6.86 4.84 -8.49
CA LEU A 102 -5.77 4.22 -9.25
C LEU A 102 -5.48 2.79 -8.78
N ALA A 103 -5.35 2.57 -7.46
CA ALA A 103 -5.09 1.24 -6.91
C ALA A 103 -6.22 0.25 -7.22
N ARG A 104 -7.49 0.68 -7.10
CA ARG A 104 -8.66 -0.13 -7.47
C ARG A 104 -8.70 -0.48 -8.95
N LEU A 105 -8.37 0.47 -9.84
CA LEU A 105 -8.24 0.19 -11.28
C LEU A 105 -7.10 -0.78 -11.58
N LEU A 106 -5.99 -0.68 -10.86
CA LEU A 106 -4.85 -1.59 -11.03
C LEU A 106 -5.12 -3.00 -10.47
N ALA A 107 -6.17 -3.16 -9.65
CA ALA A 107 -6.58 -4.42 -9.08
C ALA A 107 -7.54 -5.23 -9.97
N ILE A 108 -7.96 -4.72 -11.13
CA ILE A 108 -8.95 -5.40 -11.98
C ILE A 108 -8.39 -5.73 -13.36
N PRO A 109 -8.89 -6.81 -14.01
CA PRO A 109 -8.59 -7.08 -15.41
C PRO A 109 -8.92 -5.88 -16.29
N HIS A 110 -8.04 -5.55 -17.24
CA HIS A 110 -8.20 -4.43 -18.18
C HIS A 110 -8.29 -3.02 -17.57
N GLY A 111 -8.13 -2.85 -16.26
CA GLY A 111 -8.12 -1.53 -15.60
C GLY A 111 -6.85 -0.71 -15.87
N GLU A 112 -5.77 -1.33 -16.36
CA GLU A 112 -4.50 -0.68 -16.70
C GLU A 112 -4.66 0.53 -17.63
N ARG A 113 -5.50 0.43 -18.66
CA ARG A 113 -5.72 1.55 -19.60
C ARG A 113 -6.30 2.79 -18.91
N HIS A 114 -7.25 2.57 -18.00
CA HIS A 114 -7.88 3.62 -17.20
C HIS A 114 -6.89 4.20 -16.18
N ALA A 115 -6.10 3.34 -15.53
CA ALA A 115 -5.08 3.76 -14.58
C ALA A 115 -3.99 4.60 -15.25
N ASP A 116 -3.51 4.20 -16.44
CA ASP A 116 -2.50 4.93 -17.20
C ASP A 116 -3.01 6.29 -17.70
N GLN A 117 -4.29 6.37 -18.08
CA GLN A 117 -4.93 7.64 -18.43
C GLN A 117 -4.89 8.60 -17.24
N LEU A 118 -5.37 8.16 -16.07
CA LEU A 118 -5.36 8.98 -14.85
C LEU A 118 -3.94 9.35 -14.42
N ARG A 119 -2.98 8.42 -14.52
CA ARG A 119 -1.57 8.68 -14.19
C ARG A 119 -1.01 9.86 -14.99
N ARG A 120 -1.27 9.89 -16.30
CA ARG A 120 -0.82 10.96 -17.20
C ARG A 120 -1.54 12.26 -16.90
N GLU A 121 -2.87 12.21 -16.76
CA GLU A 121 -3.72 13.38 -16.53
C GLU A 121 -3.39 14.10 -15.22
N PHE A 122 -3.11 13.34 -14.14
CA PHE A 122 -2.77 13.88 -12.82
C PHE A 122 -1.27 13.93 -12.54
N ARG A 123 -0.43 13.64 -13.56
CA ARG A 123 1.04 13.68 -13.47
C ARG A 123 1.58 12.91 -12.27
N VAL A 124 1.02 11.73 -12.01
CA VAL A 124 1.44 10.87 -10.89
C VAL A 124 2.83 10.34 -11.19
N SER A 125 3.77 10.53 -10.25
CA SER A 125 5.15 10.08 -10.41
C SER A 125 5.23 8.57 -10.58
N GLU A 126 6.24 8.10 -11.33
CA GLU A 126 6.46 6.67 -11.57
C GLU A 126 6.62 5.88 -10.28
N LYS A 127 7.39 6.43 -9.32
CA LYS A 127 7.53 5.86 -7.98
C LYS A 127 6.18 5.68 -7.29
N ARG A 128 5.32 6.72 -7.27
CA ARG A 128 4.00 6.62 -6.63
C ARG A 128 3.09 5.63 -7.36
N PHE A 129 3.09 5.67 -8.69
CA PHE A 129 2.30 4.74 -9.49
C PHE A 129 2.71 3.28 -9.27
N ALA A 130 4.01 3.00 -9.14
CA ALA A 130 4.50 1.67 -8.80
C ALA A 130 3.98 1.19 -7.43
N HIS A 131 3.95 2.05 -6.40
CA HIS A 131 3.37 1.70 -5.10
C HIS A 131 1.87 1.38 -5.21
N LEU A 132 1.12 2.17 -5.98
CA LEU A 132 -0.30 1.92 -6.24
C LEU A 132 -0.53 0.64 -7.04
N ARG A 133 0.38 0.31 -7.97
CA ARG A 133 0.39 -0.95 -8.70
C ARG A 133 0.59 -2.13 -7.75
N LEU A 134 1.54 -2.02 -6.83
CA LEU A 134 1.79 -3.07 -5.83
C LEU A 134 0.57 -3.30 -4.92
N ILE A 135 -0.14 -2.24 -4.51
CA ILE A 135 -1.43 -2.36 -3.81
C ILE A 135 -2.47 -3.08 -4.69
N GLY A 136 -2.62 -2.66 -5.94
CA GLY A 136 -3.57 -3.27 -6.87
C GLY A 136 -3.29 -4.76 -7.09
N LEU A 137 -2.01 -5.12 -7.24
CA LEU A 137 -1.55 -6.50 -7.31
C LEU A 137 -1.89 -7.26 -6.02
N ALA A 138 -1.55 -6.72 -4.84
CA ALA A 138 -1.87 -7.35 -3.56
C ALA A 138 -3.37 -7.66 -3.39
N LEU A 139 -4.24 -6.76 -3.85
CA LEU A 139 -5.69 -6.96 -3.85
C LEU A 139 -6.18 -8.09 -4.75
N GLN A 140 -5.44 -8.43 -5.81
CA GLN A 140 -5.80 -9.50 -6.72
C GLN A 140 -5.55 -10.91 -6.15
N GLY A 141 -4.73 -11.04 -5.10
CA GLY A 141 -4.35 -12.33 -4.53
C GLY A 141 -3.36 -13.14 -5.37
N ASP A 142 -3.49 -13.15 -6.70
CA ASP A 142 -2.70 -14.01 -7.60
C ASP A 142 -1.61 -13.27 -8.38
N CYS A 143 -1.10 -12.17 -7.82
CA CYS A 143 -0.19 -11.26 -8.51
C CYS A 143 1.30 -11.56 -8.32
N TRP A 144 1.65 -12.62 -7.58
CA TRP A 144 3.00 -12.80 -7.05
C TRP A 144 4.07 -12.88 -8.14
N SER A 145 3.78 -13.53 -9.27
CA SER A 145 4.70 -13.60 -10.41
C SER A 145 5.12 -12.21 -10.93
N GLU A 146 4.24 -11.22 -10.84
CA GLU A 146 4.54 -9.83 -11.20
C GLU A 146 5.40 -9.15 -10.13
N ILE A 147 5.13 -9.40 -8.84
CA ILE A 147 5.97 -8.88 -7.74
C ILE A 147 7.40 -9.45 -7.84
N GLU A 148 7.54 -10.73 -8.18
CA GLU A 148 8.85 -11.35 -8.38
C GLU A 148 9.59 -10.70 -9.56
N LYS A 149 8.91 -10.44 -10.68
CA LYS A 149 9.48 -9.69 -11.81
C LYS A 149 9.92 -8.29 -11.39
N MET A 150 9.10 -7.58 -10.61
CA MET A 150 9.46 -6.28 -10.05
C MET A 150 10.72 -6.37 -9.20
N SER A 151 10.86 -7.41 -8.37
CA SER A 151 12.03 -7.62 -7.50
C SER A 151 13.35 -7.88 -8.24
N LYS A 152 13.28 -8.34 -9.49
CA LYS A 152 14.43 -8.66 -10.34
C LYS A 152 14.85 -7.50 -11.26
N ALA A 153 14.09 -6.41 -11.28
CA ALA A 153 14.39 -5.25 -12.12
C ALA A 153 15.70 -4.55 -11.66
N LYS A 154 16.55 -4.18 -12.63
CA LYS A 154 17.85 -3.50 -12.36
C LYS A 154 17.71 -2.19 -11.59
N ARG A 155 16.59 -1.49 -11.76
CA ARG A 155 16.21 -0.30 -10.99
C ARG A 155 14.84 -0.55 -10.41
N LEU A 156 14.80 -0.85 -9.12
CA LEU A 156 13.55 -1.11 -8.44
C LEU A 156 12.79 0.22 -8.24
N PRO A 157 11.57 0.39 -8.82
CA PRO A 157 10.78 1.59 -8.58
C PRO A 157 10.22 1.64 -7.14
N ILE A 158 10.25 0.49 -6.45
CA ILE A 158 9.81 0.27 -5.06
C ILE A 158 10.98 -0.37 -4.31
N ASN A 159 11.28 0.07 -3.09
CA ASN A 159 12.35 -0.56 -2.32
C ASN A 159 12.00 -2.00 -1.94
N LEU A 160 13.02 -2.84 -1.79
CA LEU A 160 12.83 -4.27 -1.51
C LEU A 160 12.07 -4.54 -0.21
N GLU A 161 12.25 -3.66 0.78
CA GLU A 161 11.57 -3.69 2.07
C GLU A 161 10.05 -3.61 1.94
N THR A 162 9.55 -2.70 1.10
CA THR A 162 8.13 -2.58 0.82
C THR A 162 7.60 -3.82 0.10
N LEU A 163 8.39 -4.40 -0.81
CA LEU A 163 7.99 -5.65 -1.46
C LEU A 163 7.82 -6.76 -0.42
N ILE A 164 8.79 -6.96 0.47
CA ILE A 164 8.74 -8.00 1.52
C ILE A 164 7.56 -7.77 2.45
N LYS A 165 7.32 -6.53 2.91
CA LYS A 165 6.19 -6.24 3.79
C LYS A 165 4.85 -6.60 3.15
N VAL A 166 4.64 -6.26 1.87
CA VAL A 166 3.41 -6.63 1.17
C VAL A 166 3.25 -8.14 1.07
N CYS A 167 4.35 -8.89 0.87
CA CYS A 167 4.30 -10.36 0.90
C CYS A 167 3.76 -10.86 2.24
N VAL A 168 4.35 -10.36 3.35
CA VAL A 168 3.97 -10.74 4.72
C VAL A 168 2.52 -10.38 5.00
N ASP A 169 2.11 -9.14 4.67
CA ASP A 169 0.75 -8.64 4.91
C ASP A 169 -0.30 -9.46 4.13
N CYS A 170 0.07 -10.03 2.99
CA CYS A 170 -0.77 -10.93 2.18
C CYS A 170 -0.59 -12.42 2.51
N ASN A 171 0.10 -12.78 3.60
CA ASN A 171 0.41 -14.16 4.01
C ASN A 171 1.26 -14.99 3.03
N HIS A 172 1.99 -14.33 2.12
CA HIS A 172 2.94 -14.95 1.20
C HIS A 172 4.34 -15.01 1.83
N PHE A 173 4.50 -15.90 2.82
CA PHE A 173 5.72 -15.97 3.61
C PHE A 173 6.91 -16.56 2.86
N GLU A 174 6.72 -17.54 1.98
CA GLU A 174 7.83 -18.18 1.24
C GLU A 174 8.53 -17.16 0.32
N GLU A 175 7.70 -16.36 -0.33
CA GLU A 175 8.05 -15.26 -1.19
C GLU A 175 8.80 -14.16 -0.45
N ALA A 176 8.25 -13.73 0.69
CA ALA A 176 8.89 -12.78 1.59
C ALA A 176 10.30 -13.26 1.97
N GLN A 177 10.41 -14.51 2.41
CA GLN A 177 11.66 -15.15 2.83
C GLN A 177 12.69 -15.21 1.70
N SER A 178 12.27 -15.47 0.46
CA SER A 178 13.18 -15.50 -0.70
C SER A 178 13.84 -14.15 -0.98
N LEU A 179 13.20 -13.06 -0.58
CA LEU A 179 13.66 -11.68 -0.80
C LEU A 179 14.55 -11.16 0.34
N VAL A 180 14.38 -11.63 1.58
CA VAL A 180 15.15 -11.15 2.74
C VAL A 180 16.67 -11.22 2.54
N PRO A 181 17.27 -12.30 1.99
CA PRO A 181 18.71 -12.37 1.75
C PRO A 181 19.26 -11.28 0.82
N ARG A 182 18.42 -10.65 -0.01
CA ARG A 182 18.83 -9.56 -0.92
C ARG A 182 18.91 -8.20 -0.22
N LEU A 183 18.43 -8.07 1.01
CA LEU A 183 18.59 -6.85 1.81
C LEU A 183 20.03 -6.72 2.33
N PRO A 184 20.46 -5.48 2.65
CA PRO A 184 21.63 -5.24 3.50
C PRO A 184 21.53 -6.02 4.81
N VAL A 185 22.65 -6.55 5.30
CA VAL A 185 22.71 -7.47 6.45
C VAL A 185 22.06 -6.88 7.71
N GLU A 186 22.24 -5.58 7.93
CA GLU A 186 21.74 -4.80 9.06
C GLU A 186 20.21 -4.69 9.06
N ARG A 187 19.57 -4.97 7.92
CA ARG A 187 18.13 -4.87 7.74
C ARG A 187 17.44 -6.22 7.76
N ARG A 188 18.16 -7.34 7.72
CA ARG A 188 17.57 -8.68 7.54
C ARG A 188 16.82 -9.17 8.76
N VAL A 189 17.35 -8.93 9.96
CA VAL A 189 16.80 -9.46 11.22
C VAL A 189 15.32 -9.10 11.38
N ARG A 190 14.97 -7.83 11.21
CA ARG A 190 13.57 -7.37 11.30
C ARG A 190 12.64 -8.10 10.33
N PHE A 191 13.06 -8.34 9.08
CA PHE A 191 12.20 -8.99 8.09
C PHE A 191 12.12 -10.50 8.31
N TRP A 192 13.17 -11.14 8.84
CA TRP A 192 13.07 -12.53 9.27
C TRP A 192 12.04 -12.70 10.39
N LEU A 193 12.01 -11.78 11.36
CA LEU A 193 11.00 -11.77 12.41
C LEU A 193 9.58 -11.55 11.85
N MET A 194 9.41 -10.61 10.92
CA MET A 194 8.12 -10.42 10.22
C MET A 194 7.66 -11.68 9.47
N CYS A 195 8.61 -12.49 8.96
CA CYS A 195 8.31 -13.77 8.33
C CYS A 195 8.10 -14.93 9.32
N GLY A 196 8.16 -14.68 10.63
CA GLY A 196 8.11 -15.70 11.68
C GLY A 196 9.37 -16.58 11.79
N GLN A 197 10.46 -16.22 11.11
CA GLN A 197 11.69 -17.01 11.03
C GLN A 197 12.70 -16.60 12.11
N ILE A 198 12.41 -16.95 13.37
CA ILE A 198 13.22 -16.57 14.54
C ILE A 198 14.64 -17.13 14.46
N GLU A 199 14.83 -18.39 14.06
CA GLU A 199 16.16 -18.99 13.96
C GLU A 199 17.04 -18.31 12.91
N GLN A 200 16.45 -17.90 11.77
CA GLN A 200 17.17 -17.14 10.74
C GLN A 200 17.55 -15.74 11.25
N ALA A 201 16.67 -15.10 12.01
CA ALA A 201 16.94 -13.83 12.66
C ALA A 201 18.12 -13.95 13.66
N ILE A 202 18.11 -14.98 14.53
CA ILE A 202 19.20 -15.25 15.47
C ILE A 202 20.51 -15.49 14.71
N GLN A 203 20.48 -16.33 13.67
CA GLN A 203 21.67 -16.64 12.90
C GLN A 203 22.26 -15.40 12.22
N ALA A 204 21.41 -14.53 11.66
CA ALA A 204 21.86 -13.26 11.09
C ALA A 204 22.49 -12.35 12.16
N ALA A 205 21.84 -12.18 13.31
CA ALA A 205 22.33 -11.32 14.40
C ALA A 205 23.66 -11.81 15.00
N VAL A 206 23.82 -13.12 15.18
CA VAL A 206 25.07 -13.73 15.69
C VAL A 206 26.21 -13.57 14.68
N ARG A 207 25.95 -13.78 13.38
CA ARG A 207 26.97 -13.62 12.33
C ARG A 207 27.52 -12.19 12.29
N GLU A 208 26.64 -11.20 12.41
CA GLU A 208 27.02 -9.79 12.44
C GLU A 208 27.49 -9.29 13.81
N LYS A 209 27.51 -10.16 14.84
CA LYS A 209 27.87 -9.81 16.22
C LYS A 209 27.07 -8.62 16.77
N SER A 210 25.77 -8.57 16.47
CA SER A 210 24.89 -7.46 16.81
C SER A 210 24.10 -7.72 18.10
N ASP A 211 24.53 -7.12 19.23
CA ASP A 211 23.74 -7.16 20.49
C ASP A 211 22.39 -6.46 20.36
N SER A 212 22.31 -5.40 19.56
CA SER A 212 21.06 -4.68 19.31
C SER A 212 20.02 -5.57 18.64
N ASP A 213 20.42 -6.34 17.62
CA ASP A 213 19.50 -7.24 16.92
C ASP A 213 19.09 -8.42 17.80
N LEU A 214 20.03 -8.99 18.57
CA LEU A 214 19.68 -10.04 19.52
C LEU A 214 18.73 -9.54 20.61
N ARG A 215 18.88 -8.29 21.07
CA ARG A 215 17.94 -7.67 22.01
C ARG A 215 16.55 -7.55 21.39
N LEU A 216 16.48 -7.08 20.15
CA LEU A 216 15.22 -6.96 19.41
C LEU A 216 14.52 -8.32 19.24
N ILE A 217 15.27 -9.36 18.89
CA ILE A 217 14.74 -10.74 18.80
C ILE A 217 14.25 -11.20 20.19
N GLN A 218 15.00 -10.92 21.26
CA GLN A 218 14.62 -11.29 22.61
C GLN A 218 13.32 -10.61 23.08
N GLU A 219 13.15 -9.33 22.74
CA GLU A 219 11.90 -8.59 22.99
C GLU A 219 10.73 -9.19 22.20
N HIS A 220 10.95 -9.56 20.94
CA HIS A 220 9.94 -10.17 20.08
C HIS A 220 9.48 -11.56 20.58
N VAL A 221 10.41 -12.41 21.03
CA VAL A 221 10.09 -13.73 21.59
C VAL A 221 9.33 -13.62 22.92
N GLY A 222 9.66 -12.59 23.71
CA GLY A 222 9.07 -12.38 25.03
C GLY A 222 9.45 -13.48 26.05
N LYS A 223 9.03 -13.28 27.31
CA LYS A 223 9.33 -14.23 28.41
C LYS A 223 8.43 -15.47 28.42
N GLY A 224 7.46 -15.56 27.51
CA GLY A 224 6.56 -16.72 27.39
C GLY A 224 7.27 -17.99 26.88
N ASN A 225 8.38 -17.83 26.15
CA ASN A 225 9.23 -18.94 25.70
C ASN A 225 10.58 -18.88 26.41
N ASP A 226 10.62 -19.36 27.65
CA ASP A 226 11.76 -19.24 28.56
C ASP A 226 13.05 -19.86 28.01
N ALA A 227 12.93 -21.00 27.32
CA ALA A 227 14.07 -21.68 26.70
C ALA A 227 14.73 -20.83 25.60
N MET A 228 13.93 -20.24 24.69
CA MET A 228 14.46 -19.37 23.64
C MET A 228 14.98 -18.04 24.21
N TYR A 229 14.25 -17.45 25.15
CA TYR A 229 14.65 -16.20 25.80
C TYR A 229 16.00 -16.34 26.50
N SER A 230 16.20 -17.42 27.25
CA SER A 230 17.46 -17.73 27.95
C SER A 230 18.60 -18.04 26.98
N ARG A 231 18.34 -18.76 25.88
CA ARG A 231 19.33 -18.99 24.81
C ARG A 231 19.81 -17.69 24.19
N ILE A 232 18.90 -16.78 23.85
CA ILE A 232 19.27 -15.47 23.28
C ILE A 232 20.05 -14.63 24.30
N ALA A 233 19.68 -14.66 25.58
CA ALA A 233 20.42 -13.97 26.63
C ALA A 233 21.88 -14.45 26.73
N ALA A 234 22.11 -15.76 26.64
CA ALA A 234 23.46 -16.33 26.64
C ALA A 234 24.26 -15.89 25.40
N LEU A 235 23.65 -15.90 24.21
CA LEU A 235 24.29 -15.44 22.97
C LEU A 235 24.70 -13.96 23.05
N ARG A 236 23.87 -13.11 23.66
CA ARG A 236 24.19 -11.69 23.88
C ARG A 236 25.40 -11.49 24.78
N GLN A 237 25.53 -12.30 25.83
CA GLN A 237 26.70 -12.25 26.70
C GLN A 237 27.98 -12.64 25.96
N GLN A 238 27.93 -13.67 25.10
CA GLN A 238 29.09 -14.12 24.32
C GLN A 238 29.61 -13.07 23.34
N ILE A 239 28.74 -12.22 22.80
CA ILE A 239 29.09 -11.23 21.77
C ILE A 239 29.58 -9.90 22.39
N ARG A 240 29.24 -9.63 23.65
CA ARG A 240 29.67 -8.42 24.38
C ARG A 240 31.09 -8.52 24.95
N VAL A 241 31.68 -9.72 24.97
CA VAL A 241 33.04 -10.02 25.42
C VAL A 241 33.99 -9.92 24.23
#